data_AF-A0A2C5WKV2-F1
#
_entry.id   AF-A0A2C5WKV2-F1
#
_cell.length_a   1.000
_cell.length_b   1.000
_cell.length_c   1.000
_cell.angle_alpha   90.00
_cell.angle_beta   90.00
_cell.angle_gamma   90.00
#
_symmetry.space_group_name_H-M   'P 1'
#
loop_
_entity.id
_entity.type
_entity.pdbx_description
1 polymer ?
#
loop_
_entity_poly.entity_id
_entity_poly.type
_entity_poly.pdbx_seq_one_letter_code
_entity_poly.pdbx_strand_id
1 'polypeptide(L)'
;MFFFRAVLCALAAVTSTVHAAGVVGRPQGFAKDTTGGGDLAPISPADINELKEWLTDAEPRVILLEKEYNFIGSEGICKDCDCCIPNSNTCGSSGQNAIDVINWCKDAPKIKCTYNNETRIDVASNKTLIGLEDKGVLRGVGLRFTSGASNIIVQNVHITELNPEYIWGGDALSMTDCDNIWIDHVKISLIGRQMISMGFESSGRVTISNTEFDGRTSWSASCDDHHYWTILGMGTKDHVSFYGNWIHHTSGRGPDLGKDSVWHLFNNYWSDVSGHALSVFPEPSVFVEGNVFESVKYPNYRTGCTGMFTVNETTAQTCETTLGRPCMENQVSSDSGPLTLQTADNTTTLEIYKKAVDFELEITSPDKVKDSVMANAGIGKLSGGTPAGNGGNYAHSSGSATTAKSTATSKTVSSTAADSYGTPTPVPSAKPVAPESYKKAQASGPSSSSKSGQPSSLPKTGCGSKSRRLRSV
;
A
#
# COMPACT_ATOMS: atom_id res chain seq x y z
N MET A 1 20.33 16.78 76.37
CA MET A 1 20.21 15.36 75.99
C MET A 1 18.71 15.05 75.94
N PHE A 2 18.02 14.73 74.85
CA PHE A 2 18.31 14.44 73.45
C PHE A 2 17.04 14.85 72.68
N PHE A 3 17.14 15.66 71.61
CA PHE A 3 16.02 15.89 70.69
C PHE A 3 15.94 14.71 69.71
N PHE A 4 14.86 13.93 69.75
CA PHE A 4 14.57 12.92 68.72
C PHE A 4 13.99 13.64 67.49
N ARG A 5 14.76 13.72 66.41
CA ARG A 5 14.25 14.06 65.08
C ARG A 5 13.77 12.77 64.40
N ALA A 6 12.47 12.67 64.16
CA ALA A 6 11.89 11.68 63.26
C ALA A 6 12.28 12.03 61.83
N VAL A 7 12.99 11.13 61.16
CA VAL A 7 13.28 11.20 59.72
C VAL A 7 12.10 10.57 58.99
N LEU A 8 11.33 11.38 58.27
CA LEU A 8 10.28 10.92 57.37
C LEU A 8 10.94 10.54 56.04
N CYS A 9 11.05 9.25 55.74
CA CYS A 9 11.42 8.76 54.41
C CYS A 9 10.23 8.94 53.47
N ALA A 10 10.27 9.93 52.59
CA ALA A 10 9.34 10.05 51.48
C ALA A 10 9.72 9.03 50.39
N LEU A 11 8.94 7.96 50.26
CA LEU A 11 9.01 7.05 49.12
C LEU A 11 8.34 7.75 47.93
N ALA A 12 9.13 8.33 47.02
CA ALA A 12 8.60 8.82 45.76
C ALA A 12 8.28 7.61 44.87
N ALA A 13 7.01 7.24 44.78
CA ALA A 13 6.54 6.30 43.77
C ALA A 13 6.66 6.99 42.40
N VAL A 14 7.66 6.60 41.61
CA VAL A 14 7.72 6.94 40.19
C VAL A 14 6.62 6.12 39.52
N THR A 15 5.43 6.69 39.37
CA THR A 15 4.42 6.14 38.48
C THR A 15 4.89 6.41 37.06
N SER A 16 5.62 5.47 36.47
CA SER A 16 5.79 5.41 35.03
C SER A 16 4.39 5.37 34.42
N THR A 17 3.97 6.46 33.78
CA THR A 17 2.78 6.48 32.94
C THR A 17 3.07 5.59 31.75
N VAL A 18 2.82 4.29 31.89
CA VAL A 18 2.70 3.39 30.75
C VAL A 18 1.49 3.90 29.99
N HIS A 19 1.72 4.66 28.91
CA HIS A 19 0.68 4.89 27.93
C HIS A 19 0.18 3.51 27.53
N ALA A 20 -1.11 3.24 27.71
CA ALA A 20 -1.69 1.99 27.25
C ALA A 20 -1.49 1.94 25.73
N ALA A 21 -0.53 1.13 25.28
CA ALA A 21 -0.24 0.97 23.87
C ALA A 21 -1.36 0.13 23.26
N GLY A 22 -2.29 0.77 22.57
CA GLY A 22 -3.41 0.11 21.89
C GLY A 22 -3.57 0.67 20.48
N VAL A 23 -4.57 0.16 19.77
CA VAL A 23 -4.97 0.79 18.50
C VAL A 23 -5.44 2.22 18.79
N VAL A 24 -4.88 3.18 18.08
CA VAL A 24 -5.26 4.60 18.15
C VAL A 24 -6.17 4.92 16.96
N GLY A 25 -7.31 5.54 17.24
CA GLY A 25 -8.30 5.88 16.22
C GLY A 25 -9.09 4.66 15.74
N ARG A 26 -9.74 4.81 14.58
CA ARG A 26 -10.55 3.78 13.91
C ARG A 26 -10.35 3.90 12.40
N PRO A 27 -10.44 2.79 11.65
CA PRO A 27 -10.37 2.86 10.20
C PRO A 27 -11.54 3.68 9.67
N GLN A 28 -11.27 4.52 8.68
CA GLN A 28 -12.30 5.12 7.85
C GLN A 28 -12.31 4.44 6.47
N GLY A 29 -13.37 4.67 5.69
CA GLY A 29 -13.45 4.14 4.35
C GLY A 29 -13.93 2.68 4.30
N PHE A 30 -13.49 1.93 3.30
CA PHE A 30 -14.04 0.59 3.03
C PHE A 30 -13.80 -0.42 4.17
N ALA A 31 -12.70 -0.31 4.91
CA ALA A 31 -12.39 -1.19 6.04
C ALA A 31 -12.86 -0.65 7.41
N LYS A 32 -13.86 0.26 7.44
CA LYS A 32 -14.36 0.93 8.67
C LYS A 32 -14.76 0.01 9.83
N ASP A 33 -15.11 -1.24 9.54
CA ASP A 33 -15.57 -2.22 10.52
C ASP A 33 -14.42 -3.09 11.08
N THR A 34 -13.17 -2.81 10.71
CA THR A 34 -12.01 -3.58 11.19
C THR A 34 -11.74 -3.32 12.67
N THR A 35 -11.64 -4.40 13.43
CA THR A 35 -11.41 -4.41 14.89
C THR A 35 -10.14 -5.16 15.30
N GLY A 36 -9.56 -5.95 14.39
CA GLY A 36 -8.34 -6.72 14.65
C GLY A 36 -8.54 -7.77 15.74
N GLY A 37 -7.60 -7.81 16.69
CA GLY A 37 -7.68 -8.64 17.89
C GLY A 37 -8.71 -8.17 18.94
N GLY A 38 -9.43 -7.08 18.70
CA GLY A 38 -10.41 -6.51 19.62
C GLY A 38 -9.77 -5.80 20.83
N ASP A 39 -10.49 -5.81 21.96
CA ASP A 39 -10.11 -5.10 23.19
C ASP A 39 -9.18 -5.90 24.12
N LEU A 40 -8.46 -6.89 23.58
CA LEU A 40 -7.52 -7.69 24.35
C LEU A 40 -6.35 -6.83 24.84
N ALA A 41 -5.84 -7.17 26.03
CA ALA A 41 -4.62 -6.56 26.53
C ALA A 41 -3.45 -6.88 25.57
N PRO A 42 -2.69 -5.87 25.13
CA PRO A 42 -1.53 -6.08 24.28
C PRO A 42 -0.50 -7.00 24.94
N ILE A 43 0.08 -7.88 24.13
CA ILE A 43 1.19 -8.77 24.52
C ILE A 43 2.39 -8.53 23.62
N SER A 44 3.58 -8.60 24.19
CA SER A 44 4.83 -8.35 23.48
C SER A 44 5.62 -9.64 23.30
N PRO A 45 5.94 -10.03 22.05
CA PRO A 45 6.70 -11.24 21.81
C PRO A 45 8.15 -11.09 22.32
N ALA A 46 8.69 -12.16 22.87
CA ALA A 46 10.07 -12.21 23.34
C ALA A 46 11.05 -12.14 22.17
N ASP A 47 10.74 -12.82 21.07
CA ASP A 47 11.58 -12.97 19.89
C ASP A 47 10.76 -13.20 18.59
N ILE A 48 11.47 -13.45 17.49
CA ILE A 48 10.89 -13.66 16.16
C ILE A 48 10.05 -14.94 16.05
N ASN A 49 10.35 -15.96 16.86
CA ASN A 49 9.62 -17.23 16.81
C ASN A 49 8.27 -17.07 17.46
N GLU A 50 8.22 -16.45 18.64
CA GLU A 50 6.98 -16.15 19.34
C GLU A 50 6.10 -15.17 18.54
N LEU A 51 6.72 -14.15 17.91
CA LEU A 51 6.01 -13.26 17.00
C LEU A 51 5.38 -14.03 15.82
N LYS A 52 6.14 -14.91 15.17
CA LYS A 52 5.64 -15.73 14.06
C LYS A 52 4.53 -16.68 14.52
N GLU A 53 4.67 -17.30 15.68
CA GLU A 53 3.65 -18.17 16.26
C GLU A 53 2.34 -17.40 16.49
N TRP A 54 2.39 -16.26 17.20
CA TRP A 54 1.20 -15.49 17.52
C TRP A 54 0.54 -14.84 16.30
N LEU A 55 1.29 -14.49 15.26
CA LEU A 55 0.71 -13.99 14.02
C LEU A 55 0.00 -15.09 13.21
N THR A 56 0.43 -16.34 13.33
CA THR A 56 -0.06 -17.46 12.52
C THR A 56 -1.12 -18.32 13.22
N ASP A 57 -1.27 -18.20 14.54
CA ASP A 57 -2.28 -18.97 15.27
C ASP A 57 -3.73 -18.52 15.01
N ALA A 58 -4.70 -19.33 15.43
CA ALA A 58 -6.12 -19.04 15.25
C ALA A 58 -6.70 -18.08 16.31
N GLU A 59 -5.95 -17.74 17.36
CA GLU A 59 -6.46 -16.97 18.48
C GLU A 59 -6.49 -15.47 18.13
N PRO A 60 -7.54 -14.71 18.52
CA PRO A 60 -7.48 -13.26 18.43
C PRO A 60 -6.31 -12.72 19.27
N ARG A 61 -5.49 -11.82 18.69
CA ARG A 61 -4.27 -11.31 19.35
C ARG A 61 -4.13 -9.81 19.15
N VAL A 62 -3.70 -9.11 20.20
CA VAL A 62 -3.18 -7.74 20.13
C VAL A 62 -1.69 -7.80 20.47
N ILE A 63 -0.85 -7.62 19.45
CA ILE A 63 0.60 -7.84 19.51
C ILE A 63 1.30 -6.48 19.48
N LEU A 64 2.09 -6.20 20.52
CA LEU A 64 2.84 -4.97 20.69
C LEU A 64 4.32 -5.18 20.38
N LEU A 65 4.81 -4.53 19.32
CA LEU A 65 6.21 -4.50 18.93
C LEU A 65 6.96 -3.40 19.68
N GLU A 66 7.70 -3.78 20.71
CA GLU A 66 8.47 -2.84 21.55
C GLU A 66 9.90 -2.58 21.09
N LYS A 67 10.34 -3.27 20.02
CA LYS A 67 11.70 -3.28 19.50
C LYS A 67 11.74 -3.78 18.05
N GLU A 68 12.94 -3.80 17.47
CA GLU A 68 13.21 -4.47 16.19
C GLU A 68 13.12 -6.01 16.34
N TYR A 69 12.39 -6.63 15.43
CA TYR A 69 12.34 -8.07 15.19
C TYR A 69 13.04 -8.35 13.86
N ASN A 70 14.26 -8.88 13.96
CA ASN A 70 15.13 -9.07 12.81
C ASN A 70 15.10 -10.53 12.33
N PHE A 71 14.58 -10.72 11.12
CA PHE A 71 14.45 -12.01 10.44
C PHE A 71 15.56 -12.28 9.41
N ILE A 72 16.53 -11.37 9.24
CA ILE A 72 17.66 -11.58 8.33
C ILE A 72 18.41 -12.86 8.72
N GLY A 73 18.55 -13.77 7.76
CA GLY A 73 19.18 -15.08 7.96
C GLY A 73 18.36 -16.10 8.74
N SER A 74 17.17 -15.76 9.23
CA SER A 74 16.34 -16.67 10.05
C SER A 74 15.83 -17.89 9.28
N GLU A 75 15.48 -17.71 7.99
CA GLU A 75 15.11 -18.79 7.06
C GLU A 75 16.31 -19.24 6.20
N GLY A 76 17.53 -18.85 6.59
CA GLY A 76 18.78 -19.14 5.88
C GLY A 76 19.13 -18.15 4.77
N ILE A 77 20.29 -18.40 4.15
CA ILE A 77 20.87 -17.56 3.08
C ILE A 77 21.05 -18.43 1.85
N CYS A 78 20.49 -17.99 0.73
CA CYS A 78 20.75 -18.57 -0.59
C CYS A 78 22.13 -18.09 -1.07
N LYS A 79 23.05 -19.01 -1.36
CA LYS A 79 24.37 -18.71 -1.92
C LYS A 79 24.47 -19.29 -3.33
N ASP A 80 25.12 -18.56 -4.22
CA ASP A 80 25.32 -18.95 -5.63
C ASP A 80 24.02 -19.29 -6.37
N CYS A 81 22.93 -18.60 -6.00
CA CYS A 81 21.59 -18.83 -6.52
C CYS A 81 21.37 -18.10 -7.85
N ASP A 82 20.51 -18.68 -8.69
CA ASP A 82 20.29 -18.17 -10.04
C ASP A 82 19.58 -16.81 -10.04
N CYS A 83 20.18 -15.89 -10.80
CA CYS A 83 19.76 -14.52 -10.95
C CYS A 83 20.00 -14.05 -12.39
N CYS A 84 19.52 -12.85 -12.70
CA CYS A 84 19.89 -12.15 -13.91
C CYS A 84 20.06 -10.66 -13.71
N ILE A 85 20.71 -10.05 -14.70
CA ILE A 85 20.76 -8.60 -14.90
C ILE A 85 19.57 -8.25 -15.83
N PRO A 86 18.46 -7.70 -15.30
CA PRO A 86 17.33 -7.32 -16.14
C PRO A 86 17.67 -6.12 -17.04
N ASN A 87 16.93 -5.94 -18.13
CA ASN A 87 17.11 -4.78 -19.02
C ASN A 87 16.93 -3.41 -18.33
N SER A 88 16.23 -3.39 -17.20
CA SER A 88 16.09 -2.19 -16.37
C SER A 88 17.38 -1.83 -15.63
N ASN A 89 18.23 -2.81 -15.31
CA ASN A 89 19.53 -2.55 -14.72
C ASN A 89 20.52 -2.07 -15.81
N THR A 90 20.61 -0.75 -15.93
CA THR A 90 21.52 -0.07 -16.87
C THR A 90 22.71 0.61 -16.18
N CYS A 91 22.79 0.51 -14.84
CA CYS A 91 23.74 1.21 -13.99
C CYS A 91 24.64 0.28 -13.16
N GLY A 92 24.62 -1.03 -13.42
CA GLY A 92 25.50 -2.00 -12.78
C GLY A 92 25.15 -2.21 -11.31
N SER A 93 26.10 -1.96 -10.39
CA SER A 93 25.94 -2.24 -8.96
C SER A 93 24.90 -1.38 -8.25
N SER A 94 24.55 -0.23 -8.81
CA SER A 94 23.48 0.64 -8.29
C SER A 94 22.09 0.30 -8.84
N GLY A 95 22.01 -0.68 -9.75
CA GLY A 95 20.76 -1.16 -10.30
C GLY A 95 20.30 -2.44 -9.62
N GLN A 96 18.99 -2.71 -9.64
CA GLN A 96 18.49 -3.96 -9.11
C GLN A 96 18.70 -5.12 -10.08
N ASN A 97 19.34 -6.18 -9.60
CA ASN A 97 19.30 -7.49 -10.26
C ASN A 97 18.00 -8.21 -9.92
N ALA A 98 17.70 -9.33 -10.58
CA ALA A 98 16.50 -10.11 -10.30
C ALA A 98 16.84 -11.55 -9.93
N ILE A 99 16.18 -12.08 -8.91
CA ILE A 99 16.20 -13.51 -8.60
C ILE A 99 15.38 -14.24 -9.66
N ASP A 100 15.91 -15.35 -10.19
CA ASP A 100 15.24 -16.12 -11.25
C ASP A 100 14.17 -17.05 -10.68
N VAL A 101 13.11 -16.47 -10.12
CA VAL A 101 11.89 -17.20 -9.78
C VAL A 101 11.02 -17.34 -11.03
N ILE A 102 10.24 -18.43 -11.13
CA ILE A 102 9.24 -18.66 -12.19
C ILE A 102 9.75 -18.48 -13.64
N ASN A 103 11.05 -18.71 -13.89
CA ASN A 103 11.71 -18.42 -15.17
C ASN A 103 11.52 -16.95 -15.61
N TRP A 104 11.52 -16.02 -14.66
CA TRP A 104 11.31 -14.60 -14.90
C TRP A 104 12.44 -14.01 -15.75
N CYS A 105 13.67 -14.46 -15.51
CA CYS A 105 14.84 -13.91 -16.19
C CYS A 105 14.87 -14.23 -17.68
N LYS A 106 14.24 -15.33 -18.13
CA LYS A 106 14.25 -15.76 -19.54
C LYS A 106 15.68 -15.69 -20.13
N ASP A 107 15.87 -14.88 -21.17
CA ASP A 107 17.12 -14.69 -21.92
C ASP A 107 18.02 -13.57 -21.36
N ALA A 108 17.66 -12.94 -20.24
CA ALA A 108 18.49 -11.92 -19.60
C ALA A 108 19.85 -12.51 -19.15
N PRO A 109 20.94 -11.72 -19.17
CA PRO A 109 22.26 -12.17 -18.73
C PRO A 109 22.20 -12.81 -17.35
N LYS A 110 22.58 -14.10 -17.27
CA LYS A 110 22.54 -14.88 -16.05
C LYS A 110 23.75 -14.56 -15.16
N ILE A 111 23.49 -14.42 -13.87
CA ILE A 111 24.50 -14.20 -12.83
C ILE A 111 24.17 -15.07 -11.61
N LYS A 112 25.08 -15.08 -10.64
CA LYS A 112 24.87 -15.70 -9.32
C LYS A 112 24.71 -14.62 -8.26
N CYS A 113 23.74 -14.80 -7.36
CA CYS A 113 23.50 -13.90 -6.22
C CYS A 113 23.66 -14.60 -4.88
N THR A 114 23.81 -13.79 -3.83
CA THR A 114 23.64 -14.22 -2.44
C THR A 114 22.58 -13.34 -1.78
N TYR A 115 21.53 -13.94 -1.22
CA TYR A 115 20.41 -13.22 -0.61
C TYR A 115 19.81 -13.99 0.56
N ASN A 116 19.09 -13.30 1.45
CA ASN A 116 18.33 -13.97 2.51
C ASN A 116 17.14 -14.69 1.88
N ASN A 117 16.91 -15.95 2.26
CA ASN A 117 15.69 -16.64 1.84
C ASN A 117 14.48 -15.80 2.25
N GLU A 118 13.51 -15.69 1.35
CA GLU A 118 12.33 -14.86 1.58
C GLU A 118 11.62 -15.32 2.85
N THR A 119 11.50 -14.42 3.82
CA THR A 119 10.73 -14.65 5.03
C THR A 119 9.42 -13.89 4.90
N ARG A 120 8.31 -14.63 4.93
CA ARG A 120 6.96 -14.12 4.79
C ARG A 120 6.07 -14.78 5.83
N ILE A 121 5.33 -13.99 6.60
CA ILE A 121 4.44 -14.49 7.66
C ILE A 121 2.99 -14.44 7.16
N ASP A 122 2.33 -15.60 7.12
CA ASP A 122 0.91 -15.70 6.82
C ASP A 122 0.11 -15.33 8.06
N VAL A 123 -0.35 -14.08 8.13
CA VAL A 123 -1.07 -13.59 9.31
C VAL A 123 -2.50 -14.10 9.26
N ALA A 124 -2.90 -14.80 10.33
CA ALA A 124 -4.25 -15.32 10.49
C ALA A 124 -5.25 -14.21 10.82
N SER A 125 -6.54 -14.55 10.83
CA SER A 125 -7.61 -13.58 11.14
C SER A 125 -7.55 -13.06 12.57
N ASN A 126 -8.22 -11.91 12.80
CA ASN A 126 -8.40 -11.26 14.10
C ASN A 126 -7.07 -10.91 14.79
N LYS A 127 -6.18 -10.27 14.04
CA LYS A 127 -4.86 -9.86 14.53
C LYS A 127 -4.76 -8.34 14.55
N THR A 128 -4.23 -7.81 15.64
CA THR A 128 -3.76 -6.43 15.74
C THR A 128 -2.26 -6.48 15.96
N LEU A 129 -1.50 -5.84 15.09
CA LEU A 129 -0.06 -5.63 15.23
C LEU A 129 0.21 -4.13 15.38
N ILE A 130 0.72 -3.71 16.53
CA ILE A 130 0.98 -2.31 16.85
C ILE A 130 2.44 -2.09 17.25
N GLY A 131 3.06 -1.01 16.79
CA GLY A 131 4.39 -0.60 17.28
C GLY A 131 4.30 0.32 18.49
N LEU A 132 5.23 0.16 19.44
CA LEU A 132 5.40 1.09 20.56
C LEU A 132 6.24 2.29 20.11
N GLU A 133 5.68 3.50 20.20
CA GLU A 133 6.38 4.74 19.81
C GLU A 133 6.96 4.64 18.39
N ASP A 134 8.26 4.73 18.22
CA ASP A 134 8.98 4.57 16.95
C ASP A 134 9.83 3.28 16.90
N LYS A 135 9.56 2.32 17.78
CA LYS A 135 10.43 1.14 18.02
C LYS A 135 9.97 -0.13 17.31
N GLY A 136 8.72 -0.21 16.88
CA GLY A 136 8.15 -1.41 16.26
C GLY A 136 8.67 -1.62 14.84
N VAL A 137 9.74 -2.40 14.69
CA VAL A 137 10.38 -2.66 13.39
C VAL A 137 10.33 -4.15 13.05
N LEU A 138 9.89 -4.47 11.83
CA LEU A 138 10.02 -5.76 11.18
C LEU A 138 11.12 -5.67 10.12
N ARG A 139 12.26 -6.31 10.38
CA ARG A 139 13.43 -6.26 9.49
C ARG A 139 13.63 -7.58 8.77
N GLY A 140 13.70 -7.57 7.44
CA GLY A 140 13.95 -8.77 6.64
C GLY A 140 12.76 -9.73 6.54
N VAL A 141 11.54 -9.29 6.84
CA VAL A 141 10.31 -10.08 6.73
C VAL A 141 9.15 -9.26 6.17
N GLY A 142 8.30 -9.90 5.37
CA GLY A 142 7.00 -9.35 4.92
C GLY A 142 5.82 -10.04 5.59
N LEU A 143 4.65 -9.39 5.56
CA LEU A 143 3.38 -9.95 6.04
C LEU A 143 2.49 -10.31 4.84
N ARG A 144 1.85 -11.47 4.88
CA ARG A 144 0.87 -11.91 3.88
C ARG A 144 -0.48 -12.18 4.52
N PHE A 145 -1.53 -11.61 3.94
CA PHE A 145 -2.93 -11.85 4.29
C PHE A 145 -3.54 -12.68 3.18
N THR A 146 -3.87 -13.94 3.50
CA THR A 146 -4.36 -14.90 2.50
C THR A 146 -5.19 -16.01 3.10
N SER A 147 -5.73 -16.89 2.25
CA SER A 147 -6.50 -18.07 2.66
C SER A 147 -7.71 -17.71 3.54
N GLY A 148 -8.44 -16.66 3.16
CA GLY A 148 -9.60 -16.13 3.87
C GLY A 148 -9.27 -15.31 5.12
N ALA A 149 -8.00 -14.93 5.33
CA ALA A 149 -7.59 -14.09 6.45
C ALA A 149 -8.40 -12.78 6.46
N SER A 150 -8.93 -12.41 7.62
CA SER A 150 -9.76 -11.20 7.73
C SER A 150 -9.69 -10.54 9.09
N ASN A 151 -10.12 -9.27 9.13
CA ASN A 151 -10.15 -8.47 10.36
C ASN A 151 -8.74 -8.30 10.95
N ILE A 152 -7.86 -7.61 10.22
CA ILE A 152 -6.45 -7.44 10.59
C ILE A 152 -6.11 -5.94 10.65
N ILE A 153 -5.44 -5.52 11.72
CA ILE A 153 -4.88 -4.18 11.89
C ILE A 153 -3.36 -4.28 11.94
N VAL A 154 -2.66 -3.48 11.13
CA VAL A 154 -1.23 -3.21 11.26
C VAL A 154 -1.07 -1.70 11.42
N GLN A 155 -0.64 -1.27 12.61
CA GLN A 155 -0.55 0.15 12.92
C GLN A 155 0.80 0.54 13.53
N ASN A 156 1.41 1.63 13.07
CA ASN A 156 2.64 2.16 13.65
C ASN A 156 3.84 1.19 13.60
N VAL A 157 3.97 0.44 12.49
CA VAL A 157 5.04 -0.54 12.28
C VAL A 157 5.93 -0.13 11.11
N HIS A 158 7.24 -0.30 11.23
CA HIS A 158 8.19 -0.11 10.14
C HIS A 158 8.59 -1.47 9.55
N ILE A 159 8.33 -1.70 8.27
CA ILE A 159 8.75 -2.90 7.53
C ILE A 159 9.90 -2.53 6.60
N THR A 160 11.06 -3.18 6.74
CA THR A 160 12.27 -2.76 6.04
C THR A 160 13.29 -3.87 5.76
N GLU A 161 14.28 -3.56 4.93
CA GLU A 161 15.49 -4.35 4.67
C GLU A 161 15.20 -5.77 4.19
N LEU A 162 14.31 -5.85 3.21
CA LEU A 162 13.86 -7.10 2.61
C LEU A 162 14.50 -7.28 1.23
N ASN A 163 15.78 -7.67 1.24
CA ASN A 163 16.60 -7.88 0.04
C ASN A 163 16.49 -6.73 -1.00
N PRO A 164 16.78 -5.47 -0.62
CA PRO A 164 16.54 -4.28 -1.48
C PRO A 164 17.25 -4.32 -2.83
N GLU A 165 18.39 -5.02 -2.94
CA GLU A 165 19.16 -5.15 -4.19
C GLU A 165 18.45 -6.00 -5.26
N TYR A 166 17.50 -6.85 -4.86
CA TYR A 166 16.97 -7.90 -5.73
C TYR A 166 15.47 -7.75 -5.99
N ILE A 167 15.11 -7.58 -7.27
CA ILE A 167 13.73 -7.84 -7.72
C ILE A 167 13.43 -9.31 -7.40
N TRP A 168 12.23 -9.56 -6.88
CA TRP A 168 11.81 -10.84 -6.29
C TRP A 168 12.50 -11.20 -4.97
N GLY A 169 13.27 -10.28 -4.38
CA GLY A 169 13.82 -10.41 -3.03
C GLY A 169 12.76 -10.42 -1.92
N GLY A 170 11.53 -9.99 -2.25
CA GLY A 170 10.32 -10.15 -1.46
C GLY A 170 9.41 -8.91 -1.53
N ASP A 171 8.22 -9.02 -0.93
CA ASP A 171 7.27 -7.92 -0.78
C ASP A 171 7.00 -7.63 0.70
N ALA A 172 6.79 -6.37 1.08
CA ALA A 172 6.55 -5.99 2.47
C ALA A 172 5.15 -6.38 2.95
N LEU A 173 4.11 -6.03 2.20
CA LEU A 173 2.73 -6.46 2.46
C LEU A 173 2.14 -7.13 1.21
N SER A 174 1.55 -8.31 1.40
CA SER A 174 0.85 -9.03 0.34
C SER A 174 -0.57 -9.39 0.75
N MET A 175 -1.54 -9.16 -0.12
CA MET A 175 -2.96 -9.38 0.14
C MET A 175 -3.58 -10.18 -1.00
N THR A 176 -4.19 -11.31 -0.73
CA THR A 176 -4.90 -12.11 -1.75
C THR A 176 -5.80 -13.12 -1.05
N ASP A 177 -7.10 -13.13 -1.36
CA ASP A 177 -8.10 -13.88 -0.61
C ASP A 177 -8.12 -13.47 0.87
N CYS A 178 -8.44 -12.19 1.10
CA CYS A 178 -8.58 -11.58 2.42
C CYS A 178 -9.69 -10.52 2.47
N ASP A 179 -10.05 -10.02 3.65
CA ASP A 179 -11.05 -8.94 3.80
C ASP A 179 -10.88 -8.16 5.12
N ASN A 180 -11.34 -6.92 5.18
CA ASN A 180 -11.24 -6.02 6.35
C ASN A 180 -9.81 -5.91 6.89
N ILE A 181 -8.95 -5.26 6.10
CA ILE A 181 -7.56 -5.00 6.45
C ILE A 181 -7.36 -3.49 6.65
N TRP A 182 -6.78 -3.11 7.79
CA TRP A 182 -6.40 -1.72 8.06
C TRP A 182 -4.89 -1.60 8.27
N ILE A 183 -4.25 -0.83 7.38
CA ILE A 183 -2.84 -0.47 7.44
C ILE A 183 -2.75 1.02 7.78
N ASP A 184 -2.17 1.38 8.92
CA ASP A 184 -2.17 2.76 9.40
C ASP A 184 -0.85 3.19 10.03
N HIS A 185 -0.35 4.40 9.77
CA HIS A 185 0.91 4.87 10.36
C HIS A 185 2.10 3.92 10.14
N VAL A 186 2.07 3.15 9.06
CA VAL A 186 3.15 2.23 8.71
C VAL A 186 4.25 2.99 7.97
N LYS A 187 5.50 2.58 8.13
CA LYS A 187 6.59 2.97 7.23
C LYS A 187 7.05 1.74 6.44
N ILE A 188 7.26 1.88 5.14
CA ILE A 188 7.84 0.83 4.29
C ILE A 188 9.04 1.40 3.55
N SER A 189 10.20 0.74 3.65
CA SER A 189 11.44 1.17 2.99
C SER A 189 12.34 -0.01 2.63
N LEU A 190 13.28 0.17 1.71
CA LEU A 190 14.33 -0.84 1.41
C LEU A 190 13.78 -2.25 1.14
N ILE A 191 12.80 -2.33 0.23
CA ILE A 191 12.14 -3.58 -0.17
C ILE A 191 12.63 -3.98 -1.57
N GLY A 192 12.92 -5.27 -1.79
CA GLY A 192 13.40 -5.75 -3.09
C GLY A 192 12.37 -5.59 -4.22
N ARG A 193 11.09 -5.84 -3.92
CA ARG A 193 9.98 -5.68 -4.87
C ARG A 193 8.84 -4.85 -4.26
N GLN A 194 7.60 -5.35 -4.20
CA GLN A 194 6.45 -4.50 -3.89
C GLN A 194 6.45 -4.05 -2.43
N MET A 195 6.24 -2.76 -2.17
CA MET A 195 5.89 -2.32 -0.82
C MET A 195 4.49 -2.85 -0.46
N ILE A 196 3.54 -2.81 -1.40
CA ILE A 196 2.24 -3.50 -1.28
C ILE A 196 1.92 -4.24 -2.57
N SER A 197 1.53 -5.51 -2.43
CA SER A 197 1.00 -6.35 -3.52
C SER A 197 -0.39 -6.84 -3.19
N MET A 198 -1.33 -6.70 -4.11
CA MET A 198 -2.71 -7.16 -3.96
C MET A 198 -3.08 -8.07 -5.14
N GLY A 199 -3.69 -9.22 -4.86
CA GLY A 199 -4.17 -10.18 -5.85
C GLY A 199 -3.33 -11.46 -6.02
N PHE A 200 -3.75 -12.37 -6.91
CA PHE A 200 -4.80 -12.17 -7.94
C PHE A 200 -6.25 -12.42 -7.47
N GLU A 201 -6.45 -13.01 -6.30
CA GLU A 201 -7.79 -13.15 -5.71
C GLU A 201 -8.21 -11.83 -5.05
N SER A 202 -9.46 -11.75 -4.59
CA SER A 202 -9.95 -10.53 -3.94
C SER A 202 -9.20 -10.24 -2.65
N SER A 203 -8.77 -9.00 -2.47
CA SER A 203 -8.25 -8.49 -1.19
C SER A 203 -9.36 -7.89 -0.31
N GLY A 204 -10.61 -7.94 -0.79
CA GLY A 204 -11.78 -7.47 -0.06
C GLY A 204 -11.74 -5.97 0.23
N ARG A 205 -12.13 -5.58 1.44
CA ARG A 205 -12.13 -4.22 1.94
C ARG A 205 -10.80 -3.89 2.62
N VAL A 206 -10.12 -2.87 2.12
CA VAL A 206 -8.81 -2.44 2.63
C VAL A 206 -8.82 -0.94 2.86
N THR A 207 -8.28 -0.51 4.00
CA THR A 207 -7.93 0.90 4.25
C THR A 207 -6.43 1.00 4.46
N ILE A 208 -5.77 1.85 3.68
CA ILE A 208 -4.36 2.21 3.83
C ILE A 208 -4.30 3.70 4.13
N SER A 209 -3.95 4.03 5.38
CA SER A 209 -3.97 5.38 5.88
C SER A 209 -2.65 5.80 6.51
N ASN A 210 -2.31 7.09 6.41
CA ASN A 210 -1.17 7.69 7.11
C ASN A 210 0.15 6.90 6.95
N THR A 211 0.35 6.22 5.82
CA THR A 211 1.49 5.33 5.61
C THR A 211 2.58 6.08 4.84
N GLU A 212 3.83 5.93 5.26
CA GLU A 212 5.02 6.44 4.58
C GLU A 212 5.61 5.35 3.67
N PHE A 213 5.58 5.58 2.37
CA PHE A 213 6.24 4.80 1.35
C PHE A 213 7.57 5.49 0.99
N ASP A 214 8.64 5.09 1.67
CA ASP A 214 9.97 5.67 1.53
C ASP A 214 10.76 4.90 0.47
N GLY A 215 10.77 5.44 -0.75
CA GLY A 215 11.40 4.83 -1.91
C GLY A 215 12.90 5.05 -2.03
N ARG A 216 13.57 5.68 -1.06
CA ARG A 216 15.02 5.84 -1.10
C ARG A 216 15.70 4.48 -1.07
N THR A 217 16.57 4.23 -2.04
CA THR A 217 17.33 2.98 -2.14
C THR A 217 18.64 3.19 -2.88
N SER A 218 19.68 2.43 -2.55
CA SER A 218 20.94 2.40 -3.33
C SER A 218 20.88 1.45 -4.53
N TRP A 219 19.77 0.70 -4.67
CA TRP A 219 19.53 -0.24 -5.74
C TRP A 219 18.14 0.00 -6.32
N SER A 220 18.07 0.61 -7.50
CA SER A 220 16.80 0.94 -8.15
C SER A 220 16.69 0.33 -9.53
N ALA A 221 15.49 -0.12 -9.90
CA ALA A 221 15.19 -0.53 -11.28
C ALA A 221 15.22 0.67 -12.26
N SER A 222 15.11 1.90 -11.76
CA SER A 222 15.21 3.14 -12.53
C SER A 222 16.62 3.74 -12.57
N CYS A 223 17.58 3.17 -11.84
CA CYS A 223 18.98 3.63 -11.82
C CYS A 223 19.17 5.09 -11.39
N ASP A 224 18.37 5.55 -10.42
CA ASP A 224 18.30 6.95 -9.96
C ASP A 224 17.96 7.06 -8.46
N ASP A 225 18.24 6.01 -7.68
CA ASP A 225 17.97 5.91 -6.25
C ASP A 225 16.47 5.97 -5.83
N HIS A 226 15.55 5.85 -6.80
CA HIS A 226 14.11 5.82 -6.57
C HIS A 226 13.52 4.41 -6.71
N HIS A 227 12.71 3.99 -5.74
CA HIS A 227 12.06 2.68 -5.77
C HIS A 227 10.93 2.61 -6.82
N TYR A 228 10.95 1.61 -7.69
CA TYR A 228 9.94 1.46 -8.75
C TYR A 228 8.70 0.66 -8.32
N TRP A 229 8.88 -0.28 -7.38
CA TRP A 229 7.89 -1.30 -7.06
C TRP A 229 7.07 -0.88 -5.83
N THR A 230 6.30 0.19 -5.95
CA THR A 230 5.60 0.76 -4.78
C THR A 230 4.34 -0.07 -4.43
N ILE A 231 3.26 0.04 -5.19
CA ILE A 231 1.98 -0.63 -4.96
C ILE A 231 1.49 -1.28 -6.27
N LEU A 232 1.26 -2.59 -6.24
CA LEU A 232 0.70 -3.34 -7.36
C LEU A 232 -0.67 -3.94 -7.00
N GLY A 233 -1.73 -3.42 -7.60
CA GLY A 233 -3.11 -3.88 -7.40
C GLY A 233 -3.61 -4.74 -8.57
N MET A 234 -3.66 -6.05 -8.37
CA MET A 234 -4.11 -7.03 -9.36
C MET A 234 -5.22 -7.96 -8.83
N GLY A 235 -5.78 -7.67 -7.64
CA GLY A 235 -6.93 -8.38 -7.09
C GLY A 235 -8.22 -8.03 -7.83
N THR A 236 -9.22 -8.88 -7.67
CA THR A 236 -10.54 -8.67 -8.27
C THR A 236 -11.56 -8.33 -7.19
N LYS A 237 -12.42 -7.34 -7.46
CA LYS A 237 -13.45 -6.82 -6.54
C LYS A 237 -12.88 -6.21 -5.26
N ASP A 238 -11.66 -5.70 -5.31
CA ASP A 238 -11.03 -5.00 -4.19
C ASP A 238 -11.75 -3.67 -3.96
N HIS A 239 -11.91 -3.27 -2.70
CA HIS A 239 -12.48 -1.99 -2.28
C HIS A 239 -11.48 -1.28 -1.37
N VAL A 240 -10.78 -0.26 -1.88
CA VAL A 240 -9.62 0.31 -1.20
C VAL A 240 -9.77 1.80 -0.93
N SER A 241 -9.64 2.18 0.34
CA SER A 241 -9.54 3.58 0.76
C SER A 241 -8.06 3.88 1.01
N PHE A 242 -7.53 4.88 0.33
CA PHE A 242 -6.12 5.21 0.32
C PHE A 242 -5.96 6.71 0.63
N TYR A 243 -5.58 7.04 1.86
CA TYR A 243 -5.55 8.44 2.30
C TYR A 243 -4.47 8.83 3.31
N GLY A 244 -4.10 10.11 3.32
CA GLY A 244 -3.10 10.61 4.26
C GLY A 244 -1.70 10.02 4.05
N ASN A 245 -1.47 9.30 2.96
CA ASN A 245 -0.22 8.60 2.73
C ASN A 245 0.83 9.54 2.15
N TRP A 246 2.09 9.31 2.52
CA TRP A 246 3.25 9.98 1.93
C TRP A 246 3.98 9.01 1.00
N ILE A 247 4.00 9.30 -0.31
CA ILE A 247 4.67 8.48 -1.31
C ILE A 247 5.83 9.28 -1.88
N HIS A 248 7.07 8.87 -1.61
CA HIS A 248 8.20 9.69 -2.00
C HIS A 248 9.46 8.94 -2.41
N HIS A 249 10.27 9.60 -3.24
CA HIS A 249 11.49 9.04 -3.82
C HIS A 249 11.17 7.72 -4.56
N THR A 250 10.09 7.72 -5.34
CA THR A 250 9.65 6.56 -6.12
C THR A 250 9.74 6.83 -7.62
N SER A 251 9.77 5.79 -8.45
CA SER A 251 9.85 5.95 -9.92
C SER A 251 8.70 5.27 -10.66
N GLY A 252 7.82 4.56 -9.95
CA GLY A 252 6.71 3.84 -10.56
C GLY A 252 5.71 3.31 -9.55
N ARG A 253 4.59 2.86 -10.12
CA ARG A 253 3.57 2.04 -9.44
C ARG A 253 3.08 2.62 -8.12
N GLY A 254 2.83 3.91 -8.02
CA GLY A 254 2.32 4.53 -6.80
C GLY A 254 0.89 5.04 -6.92
N PRO A 255 -0.14 4.24 -7.26
CA PRO A 255 -0.17 2.78 -7.47
C PRO A 255 -0.24 2.34 -8.96
N ASP A 256 0.02 1.06 -9.25
CA ASP A 256 -0.27 0.38 -10.54
C ASP A 256 -1.45 -0.58 -10.38
N LEU A 257 -2.60 -0.27 -11.01
CA LEU A 257 -3.90 -0.92 -10.79
C LEU A 257 -4.43 -1.55 -12.08
N GLY A 258 -4.60 -2.87 -12.09
CA GLY A 258 -4.80 -3.65 -13.32
C GLY A 258 -6.15 -4.35 -13.49
N LYS A 259 -6.95 -4.47 -12.42
CA LYS A 259 -8.11 -5.36 -12.36
C LYS A 259 -9.35 -4.71 -11.75
N ASP A 260 -10.52 -5.31 -12.01
CA ASP A 260 -11.82 -4.89 -11.47
C ASP A 260 -11.71 -4.62 -9.97
N SER A 261 -11.81 -3.35 -9.57
CA SER A 261 -11.62 -2.88 -8.20
C SER A 261 -12.16 -1.46 -8.06
N VAL A 262 -12.49 -1.04 -6.84
CA VAL A 262 -12.90 0.32 -6.51
C VAL A 262 -11.86 0.91 -5.57
N TRP A 263 -11.26 2.03 -5.96
CA TRP A 263 -10.25 2.73 -5.16
C TRP A 263 -10.67 4.18 -4.93
N HIS A 264 -10.48 4.67 -3.72
CA HIS A 264 -10.64 6.09 -3.38
C HIS A 264 -9.32 6.64 -2.84
N LEU A 265 -8.66 7.47 -3.63
CA LEU A 265 -7.38 8.10 -3.33
C LEU A 265 -7.66 9.55 -2.94
N PHE A 266 -7.51 9.88 -1.67
CA PHE A 266 -7.75 11.24 -1.19
C PHE A 266 -6.75 11.71 -0.14
N ASN A 267 -6.44 13.02 -0.15
CA ASN A 267 -5.53 13.63 0.81
C ASN A 267 -4.17 12.91 0.96
N ASN A 268 -3.65 12.34 -0.12
CA ASN A 268 -2.29 11.80 -0.16
C ASN A 268 -1.31 12.85 -0.70
N TYR A 269 -0.04 12.67 -0.37
CA TYR A 269 1.05 13.50 -0.85
C TYR A 269 2.07 12.65 -1.61
N TRP A 270 2.17 12.88 -2.92
CA TRP A 270 3.26 12.38 -3.75
C TRP A 270 4.34 13.44 -3.85
N SER A 271 5.58 13.09 -3.52
CA SER A 271 6.73 14.01 -3.58
C SER A 271 7.98 13.35 -4.12
N ASP A 272 8.72 14.02 -5.01
CA ASP A 272 9.97 13.49 -5.58
C ASP A 272 9.75 12.13 -6.26
N VAL A 273 9.06 12.18 -7.41
CA VAL A 273 8.77 11.00 -8.21
C VAL A 273 9.41 11.17 -9.58
N SER A 274 10.57 10.53 -9.76
CA SER A 274 11.42 10.67 -10.95
C SER A 274 10.82 10.05 -12.22
N GLY A 275 9.84 9.15 -12.04
CA GLY A 275 9.10 8.47 -13.10
C GLY A 275 7.62 8.81 -13.07
N HIS A 276 6.76 7.82 -12.81
CA HIS A 276 5.32 8.01 -12.77
C HIS A 276 4.72 7.59 -11.43
N ALA A 277 3.66 8.27 -11.00
CA ALA A 277 2.90 7.90 -9.81
C ALA A 277 1.79 6.90 -10.18
N LEU A 278 0.64 7.39 -10.64
CA LEU A 278 -0.55 6.58 -10.88
C LEU A 278 -0.45 5.83 -12.23
N SER A 279 -0.63 4.52 -12.27
CA SER A 279 -0.79 3.72 -13.48
C SER A 279 -2.09 2.92 -13.36
N VAL A 280 -3.14 3.32 -14.08
CA VAL A 280 -4.46 2.71 -13.93
C VAL A 280 -4.93 2.17 -15.27
N PHE A 281 -5.27 0.88 -15.32
CA PHE A 281 -5.82 0.21 -16.49
C PHE A 281 -7.32 0.50 -16.63
N PRO A 282 -8.00 -0.01 -17.69
CA PRO A 282 -9.42 0.26 -17.89
C PRO A 282 -10.38 -0.42 -16.89
N GLU A 283 -9.97 -1.52 -16.25
CA GLU A 283 -10.86 -2.31 -15.36
C GLU A 283 -11.11 -1.69 -13.98
N PRO A 284 -10.11 -1.14 -13.26
CA PRO A 284 -10.35 -0.45 -11.99
C PRO A 284 -11.28 0.76 -12.11
N SER A 285 -11.96 1.13 -11.05
CA SER A 285 -12.72 2.37 -10.87
C SER A 285 -12.08 3.19 -9.75
N VAL A 286 -11.28 4.20 -10.12
CA VAL A 286 -10.41 4.94 -9.19
C VAL A 286 -10.87 6.38 -9.07
N PHE A 287 -11.32 6.77 -7.89
CA PHE A 287 -11.71 8.14 -7.58
C PHE A 287 -10.55 8.89 -6.91
N VAL A 288 -10.09 9.99 -7.51
CA VAL A 288 -8.89 10.73 -7.10
C VAL A 288 -9.24 12.19 -6.80
N GLU A 289 -9.27 12.57 -5.52
CA GLU A 289 -9.64 13.92 -5.07
C GLU A 289 -8.75 14.44 -3.94
N GLY A 290 -8.48 15.74 -3.91
CA GLY A 290 -7.83 16.41 -2.78
C GLY A 290 -6.43 15.93 -2.46
N ASN A 291 -5.68 15.41 -3.44
CA ASN A 291 -4.29 14.99 -3.27
C ASN A 291 -3.31 16.10 -3.68
N VAL A 292 -2.05 15.97 -3.26
CA VAL A 292 -0.95 16.87 -3.64
C VAL A 292 0.11 16.08 -4.40
N PHE A 293 0.53 16.62 -5.55
CA PHE A 293 1.65 16.13 -6.35
C PHE A 293 2.72 17.22 -6.44
N GLU A 294 3.90 16.95 -5.87
CA GLU A 294 5.05 17.86 -5.85
C GLU A 294 6.30 17.20 -6.43
N SER A 295 6.99 17.85 -7.37
CA SER A 295 8.15 17.25 -8.07
C SER A 295 7.85 15.85 -8.63
N VAL A 296 6.65 15.66 -9.21
CA VAL A 296 6.21 14.39 -9.80
C VAL A 296 6.29 14.48 -11.31
N LYS A 297 7.24 13.77 -11.93
CA LYS A 297 7.48 13.89 -13.38
C LYS A 297 6.25 13.51 -14.22
N TYR A 298 5.55 12.44 -13.85
CA TYR A 298 4.28 12.04 -14.46
C TYR A 298 3.25 11.66 -13.37
N PRO A 299 2.36 12.57 -12.93
CA PRO A 299 1.35 12.25 -11.91
C PRO A 299 0.47 11.07 -12.27
N ASN A 300 0.16 10.89 -13.56
CA ASN A 300 -0.41 9.66 -14.08
C ASN A 300 0.29 9.20 -15.36
N TYR A 301 0.45 7.89 -15.47
CA TYR A 301 1.01 7.17 -16.60
C TYR A 301 -0.10 6.82 -17.59
N ARG A 302 0.22 6.94 -18.90
CA ARG A 302 -0.66 6.71 -20.07
C ARG A 302 -1.60 7.86 -20.38
N THR A 303 -2.08 7.90 -21.63
CA THR A 303 -3.19 8.73 -22.11
C THR A 303 -4.18 7.81 -22.85
N GLY A 304 -5.46 7.89 -22.51
CA GLY A 304 -6.56 7.09 -23.07
C GLY A 304 -7.03 5.90 -22.23
N CYS A 305 -8.36 5.81 -22.04
CA CYS A 305 -9.12 4.66 -21.49
C CYS A 305 -8.63 4.10 -20.14
N THR A 306 -8.36 4.95 -19.16
CA THR A 306 -8.08 4.52 -17.77
C THR A 306 -9.34 4.68 -16.92
N GLY A 307 -9.66 3.75 -16.03
CA GLY A 307 -10.83 3.84 -15.16
C GLY A 307 -10.59 4.77 -13.96
N MET A 308 -10.39 6.05 -14.22
CA MET A 308 -10.12 7.07 -13.21
C MET A 308 -11.09 8.25 -13.32
N PHE A 309 -11.65 8.68 -12.19
CA PHE A 309 -12.27 9.99 -12.04
C PHE A 309 -11.33 10.90 -11.24
N THR A 310 -10.63 11.79 -11.94
CA THR A 310 -9.70 12.73 -11.33
C THR A 310 -10.36 14.10 -11.18
N VAL A 311 -10.33 14.64 -9.96
CA VAL A 311 -10.90 15.95 -9.66
C VAL A 311 -9.93 17.07 -10.03
N ASN A 312 -10.42 18.02 -10.81
CA ASN A 312 -9.81 19.32 -11.06
C ASN A 312 -10.90 20.41 -11.09
N GLU A 313 -10.51 21.66 -11.34
CA GLU A 313 -11.42 22.82 -11.45
C GLU A 313 -12.67 22.54 -12.31
N THR A 314 -12.52 21.81 -13.42
CA THR A 314 -13.65 21.53 -14.34
C THR A 314 -14.55 20.40 -13.84
N THR A 315 -14.03 19.43 -13.09
CA THR A 315 -14.78 18.24 -12.66
C THR A 315 -15.30 18.32 -11.22
N ALA A 316 -14.84 19.29 -10.41
CA ALA A 316 -15.16 19.43 -8.99
C ALA A 316 -16.67 19.45 -8.67
N GLN A 317 -17.48 20.09 -9.52
CA GLN A 317 -18.93 20.20 -9.32
C GLN A 317 -19.70 18.90 -9.64
N THR A 318 -19.09 17.94 -10.34
CA THR A 318 -19.75 16.66 -10.70
C THR A 318 -20.18 15.86 -9.47
N CYS A 319 -19.49 16.07 -8.35
CA CYS A 319 -19.74 15.35 -7.11
C CYS A 319 -20.92 15.90 -6.32
N GLU A 320 -21.34 17.14 -6.55
CA GLU A 320 -22.54 17.69 -5.90
C GLU A 320 -23.78 16.88 -6.27
N THR A 321 -23.91 16.54 -7.56
CA THR A 321 -25.05 15.77 -8.07
C THR A 321 -24.95 14.28 -7.72
N THR A 322 -23.74 13.73 -7.67
CA THR A 322 -23.53 12.27 -7.52
C THR A 322 -23.30 11.85 -6.07
N LEU A 323 -22.47 12.60 -5.34
CA LEU A 323 -22.07 12.31 -3.97
C LEU A 323 -22.83 13.16 -2.93
N GLY A 324 -23.46 14.27 -3.33
CA GLY A 324 -24.13 15.20 -2.43
C GLY A 324 -23.18 16.20 -1.75
N ARG A 325 -21.93 16.28 -2.19
CA ARG A 325 -20.90 17.23 -1.73
C ARG A 325 -19.98 17.63 -2.87
N PRO A 326 -19.35 18.82 -2.84
CA PRO A 326 -18.29 19.14 -3.79
C PRO A 326 -17.13 18.15 -3.65
N CYS A 327 -16.47 17.90 -4.78
CA CYS A 327 -15.21 17.17 -4.80
C CYS A 327 -14.06 18.12 -4.48
N MET A 328 -12.98 17.57 -3.90
CA MET A 328 -11.79 18.34 -3.59
C MET A 328 -10.79 18.28 -4.75
N GLU A 329 -10.35 19.42 -5.25
CA GLU A 329 -9.40 19.46 -6.37
C GLU A 329 -8.04 18.88 -5.98
N ASN A 330 -7.41 18.16 -6.90
CA ASN A 330 -6.01 17.76 -6.71
C ASN A 330 -5.09 18.97 -6.98
N GLN A 331 -4.11 19.18 -6.12
CA GLN A 331 -3.06 20.18 -6.32
C GLN A 331 -1.86 19.54 -7.01
N VAL A 332 -1.41 20.19 -8.07
CA VAL A 332 -0.23 19.77 -8.85
C VAL A 332 0.72 20.96 -8.88
N SER A 333 1.91 20.78 -8.33
CA SER A 333 2.92 21.83 -8.31
C SER A 333 3.42 22.17 -9.71
N SER A 334 3.95 23.38 -9.90
CA SER A 334 4.43 23.85 -11.22
C SER A 334 5.65 23.09 -11.76
N ASP A 335 6.39 22.40 -10.90
CA ASP A 335 7.52 21.54 -11.25
C ASP A 335 7.12 20.07 -11.49
N SER A 336 5.84 19.73 -11.33
CA SER A 336 5.28 18.43 -11.69
C SER A 336 4.79 18.42 -13.15
N GLY A 337 4.70 17.23 -13.74
CA GLY A 337 3.97 17.02 -14.99
C GLY A 337 2.46 17.25 -14.81
N PRO A 338 1.68 17.37 -15.89
CA PRO A 338 0.24 17.55 -15.78
C PRO A 338 -0.43 16.28 -15.23
N LEU A 339 -1.34 16.44 -14.27
CA LEU A 339 -2.31 15.41 -13.92
C LEU A 339 -3.41 15.41 -15.00
N THR A 340 -3.30 14.48 -15.94
CA THR A 340 -4.16 14.48 -17.13
C THR A 340 -5.53 13.89 -16.84
N LEU A 341 -6.58 14.58 -17.29
CA LEU A 341 -7.94 14.05 -17.33
C LEU A 341 -8.04 12.99 -18.43
N GLN A 342 -8.47 11.79 -18.07
CA GLN A 342 -8.60 10.68 -18.99
C GLN A 342 -10.09 10.56 -19.34
N THR A 343 -10.46 10.66 -20.62
CA THR A 343 -11.82 10.35 -21.11
C THR A 343 -11.83 8.90 -21.62
N ALA A 344 -12.88 8.08 -21.51
CA ALA A 344 -14.32 8.29 -21.30
C ALA A 344 -14.85 7.64 -20.00
N ASP A 345 -16.05 8.06 -19.58
CA ASP A 345 -16.85 7.52 -18.45
C ASP A 345 -16.45 7.95 -17.02
N ASN A 346 -15.97 9.19 -16.89
CA ASN A 346 -15.79 9.90 -15.62
C ASN A 346 -16.98 9.74 -14.66
N THR A 347 -18.22 9.90 -15.16
CA THR A 347 -19.43 9.73 -14.35
C THR A 347 -19.63 8.28 -13.90
N THR A 348 -19.36 7.29 -14.76
CA THR A 348 -19.51 5.87 -14.41
C THR A 348 -18.57 5.47 -13.27
N THR A 349 -17.32 5.94 -13.27
CA THR A 349 -16.38 5.68 -12.17
C THR A 349 -16.92 6.24 -10.85
N LEU A 350 -17.43 7.48 -10.87
CA LEU A 350 -18.02 8.12 -9.70
C LEU A 350 -19.32 7.44 -9.23
N GLU A 351 -20.14 6.96 -10.16
CA GLU A 351 -21.35 6.17 -9.86
C GLU A 351 -21.02 4.79 -9.26
N ILE A 352 -20.00 4.12 -9.78
CA ILE A 352 -19.49 2.85 -9.23
C ILE A 352 -19.01 3.09 -7.80
N TYR A 353 -18.19 4.12 -7.59
CA TYR A 353 -17.76 4.53 -6.25
C TYR A 353 -18.95 4.83 -5.33
N LYS A 354 -19.93 5.64 -5.78
CA LYS A 354 -21.13 5.96 -5.00
C LYS A 354 -21.94 4.73 -4.59
N LYS A 355 -22.03 3.71 -5.45
CA LYS A 355 -22.71 2.44 -5.15
C LYS A 355 -21.94 1.58 -4.15
N ALA A 356 -20.61 1.71 -4.11
CA ALA A 356 -19.75 0.95 -3.23
C ALA A 356 -19.64 1.55 -1.82
N VAL A 357 -19.94 2.85 -1.66
CA VAL A 357 -19.71 3.59 -0.41
C VAL A 357 -20.97 3.64 0.44
N ASP A 358 -20.81 3.25 1.71
CA ASP A 358 -21.84 3.30 2.75
C ASP A 358 -21.34 4.06 4.00
N PHE A 359 -20.37 4.94 3.81
CA PHE A 359 -19.71 5.73 4.85
C PHE A 359 -19.55 7.19 4.43
N GLU A 360 -19.39 8.06 5.42
CA GLU A 360 -19.05 9.47 5.23
C GLU A 360 -17.57 9.69 5.51
N LEU A 361 -16.95 10.56 4.72
CA LEU A 361 -15.54 10.95 4.88
C LEU A 361 -15.43 12.46 4.94
N GLU A 362 -14.58 12.94 5.84
CA GLU A 362 -14.13 14.33 5.84
C GLU A 362 -12.88 14.42 4.96
N ILE A 363 -13.01 15.11 3.82
CA ILE A 363 -11.87 15.35 2.93
C ILE A 363 -11.29 16.71 3.27
N THR A 364 -10.04 16.71 3.72
CA THR A 364 -9.31 17.93 4.07
C THR A 364 -9.02 18.76 2.82
N SER A 365 -8.97 20.08 3.01
CA SER A 365 -8.59 21.01 1.95
C SER A 365 -7.18 20.72 1.41
N PRO A 366 -6.98 20.70 0.08
CA PRO A 366 -5.71 20.24 -0.51
C PRO A 366 -4.49 21.07 -0.08
N ASP A 367 -4.67 22.35 0.24
CA ASP A 367 -3.62 23.25 0.75
C ASP A 367 -3.05 22.83 2.11
N LYS A 368 -3.79 22.03 2.90
CA LYS A 368 -3.35 21.50 4.19
C LYS A 368 -2.77 20.10 4.11
N VAL A 369 -2.92 19.43 2.97
CA VAL A 369 -2.59 18.00 2.83
C VAL A 369 -1.10 17.76 3.02
N LYS A 370 -0.24 18.58 2.40
CA LYS A 370 1.22 18.44 2.55
C LYS A 370 1.63 18.48 4.03
N ASP A 371 1.26 19.55 4.74
CA ASP A 371 1.63 19.73 6.15
C ASP A 371 1.06 18.62 7.03
N SER A 372 -0.22 18.24 6.79
CA SER A 372 -0.86 17.15 7.52
C SER A 372 -0.16 15.82 7.29
N VAL A 373 0.13 15.47 6.03
CA VAL A 373 0.79 14.19 5.69
C VAL A 373 2.21 14.16 6.25
N MET A 374 2.99 15.23 6.11
CA MET A 374 4.35 15.28 6.67
C MET A 374 4.34 15.13 8.20
N ALA A 375 3.34 15.69 8.88
CA ALA A 375 3.19 15.60 10.33
C ALA A 375 2.72 14.22 10.83
N ASN A 376 1.95 13.47 10.03
CA ASN A 376 1.25 12.27 10.52
C ASN A 376 1.68 10.96 9.84
N ALA A 377 2.12 10.96 8.57
CA ALA A 377 2.39 9.70 7.87
C ALA A 377 3.66 8.99 8.36
N GLY A 378 3.57 7.69 8.62
CA GLY A 378 4.66 6.84 9.11
C GLY A 378 4.65 6.61 10.62
N ILE A 379 5.69 5.95 11.11
CA ILE A 379 5.79 5.53 12.52
C ILE A 379 6.13 6.69 13.46
N GLY A 380 5.84 6.52 14.75
CA GLY A 380 6.18 7.48 15.81
C GLY A 380 5.32 8.76 15.82
N LYS A 381 4.29 8.83 14.98
CA LYS A 381 3.44 10.01 14.79
C LYS A 381 2.02 9.86 15.35
N LEU A 382 1.72 8.72 15.96
CA LEU A 382 0.52 8.55 16.77
C LEU A 382 0.64 9.39 18.06
N SER A 383 0.09 10.61 18.04
CA SER A 383 0.05 11.45 19.24
C SER A 383 -1.06 10.96 20.17
N GLY A 384 -0.68 10.38 21.33
CA GLY A 384 -1.41 10.31 22.61
C GLY A 384 -2.94 10.14 22.64
N GLY A 385 -3.55 9.62 21.57
CA GLY A 385 -4.97 9.39 21.49
C GLY A 385 -5.32 8.35 22.53
N THR A 386 -6.21 8.71 23.45
CA THR A 386 -6.75 7.78 24.44
C THR A 386 -7.05 6.45 23.74
N PRO A 387 -6.55 5.30 24.25
CA PRO A 387 -6.93 3.99 23.74
C PRO A 387 -8.44 3.97 23.59
N ALA A 388 -8.97 3.32 22.55
CA ALA A 388 -10.40 3.26 22.27
C ALA A 388 -11.19 2.77 23.50
N GLY A 389 -11.53 3.70 24.39
CA GLY A 389 -12.29 3.52 25.60
C GLY A 389 -13.72 3.91 25.28
N ASN A 390 -14.61 2.95 25.45
CA ASN A 390 -16.03 3.08 25.21
C ASN A 390 -16.63 4.23 26.07
N GLY A 391 -17.11 5.32 25.45
CA GLY A 391 -17.71 6.42 26.22
C GLY A 391 -18.25 7.62 25.42
N GLY A 392 -19.52 7.53 24.98
CA GLY A 392 -20.47 8.65 24.75
C GLY A 392 -20.26 9.50 23.50
N ASN A 393 -21.27 9.94 22.72
CA ASN A 393 -22.71 9.98 22.91
C ASN A 393 -23.37 9.90 21.51
N TYR A 394 -24.13 8.85 21.25
CA TYR A 394 -25.21 8.91 20.27
C TYR A 394 -26.51 8.64 21.01
N ALA A 395 -27.33 9.68 21.11
CA ALA A 395 -28.70 9.57 21.58
C ALA A 395 -29.46 8.67 20.60
N HIS A 396 -29.83 7.48 21.04
CA HIS A 396 -30.77 6.64 20.31
C HIS A 396 -32.01 6.40 21.17
N SER A 397 -33.14 6.79 20.60
CA SER A 397 -34.48 6.62 21.13
C SER A 397 -34.77 5.14 21.41
N SER A 398 -35.33 4.89 22.59
CA SER A 398 -35.77 3.59 23.10
C SER A 398 -36.72 2.86 22.15
N GLY A 399 -36.31 1.68 21.69
CA GLY A 399 -37.16 0.65 21.09
C GLY A 399 -36.78 -0.71 21.69
N SER A 400 -37.75 -1.36 22.32
CA SER A 400 -37.60 -2.50 23.23
C SER A 400 -36.95 -3.74 22.61
N ALA A 401 -36.05 -4.38 23.38
CA ALA A 401 -35.42 -5.65 23.04
C ALA A 401 -36.38 -6.84 23.24
N THR A 402 -36.38 -7.76 22.28
CA THR A 402 -36.79 -9.16 22.50
C THR A 402 -35.64 -10.09 22.19
N THR A 403 -35.31 -10.89 23.19
CA THR A 403 -34.22 -11.85 23.29
C THR A 403 -34.47 -13.07 22.39
N ALA A 404 -33.49 -13.48 21.61
CA ALA A 404 -33.46 -14.81 21.01
C ALA A 404 -32.07 -15.44 21.19
N LYS A 405 -32.00 -16.45 22.07
CA LYS A 405 -30.91 -17.41 22.18
C LYS A 405 -30.78 -18.19 20.87
N SER A 406 -29.57 -18.35 20.35
CA SER A 406 -29.26 -19.40 19.38
C SER A 406 -27.96 -20.12 19.74
N THR A 407 -28.12 -21.42 19.88
CA THR A 407 -27.21 -22.46 20.33
C THR A 407 -26.05 -22.67 19.36
N ALA A 408 -24.82 -22.67 19.89
CA ALA A 408 -23.63 -23.13 19.18
C ALA A 408 -23.67 -24.66 19.02
N THR A 409 -23.46 -25.15 17.79
CA THR A 409 -23.23 -26.57 17.53
C THR A 409 -21.85 -26.71 16.90
N SER A 410 -20.90 -27.19 17.70
CA SER A 410 -19.56 -27.58 17.27
C SER A 410 -19.64 -28.82 16.38
N LYS A 411 -18.96 -28.78 15.23
CA LYS A 411 -18.57 -29.97 14.48
C LYS A 411 -17.08 -29.95 14.23
N THR A 412 -16.40 -30.81 14.96
CA THR A 412 -15.04 -31.28 14.74
C THR A 412 -14.92 -31.93 13.36
N VAL A 413 -13.93 -31.54 12.56
CA VAL A 413 -13.45 -32.36 11.43
C VAL A 413 -11.93 -32.42 11.51
N SER A 414 -11.44 -33.66 11.58
CA SER A 414 -10.04 -34.06 11.68
C SER A 414 -9.21 -33.66 10.46
N SER A 415 -7.96 -33.31 10.75
CA SER A 415 -6.86 -33.11 9.82
C SER A 415 -6.27 -34.44 9.36
N THR A 416 -6.03 -34.57 8.04
CA THR A 416 -4.90 -35.32 7.47
C THR A 416 -4.64 -34.90 6.01
N ALA A 417 -3.40 -34.45 5.79
CA ALA A 417 -2.54 -34.64 4.61
C ALA A 417 -2.89 -34.01 3.24
N ALA A 418 -1.96 -33.14 2.82
CA ALA A 418 -1.30 -33.04 1.51
C ALA A 418 -2.05 -33.53 0.26
N ASP A 419 -2.31 -32.62 -0.69
CA ASP A 419 -1.65 -32.66 -2.01
C ASP A 419 -2.04 -31.48 -2.93
N SER A 420 -1.02 -30.97 -3.63
CA SER A 420 -1.02 -30.33 -4.95
C SER A 420 -2.08 -29.27 -5.29
N TYR A 421 -1.68 -27.98 -5.26
CA TYR A 421 -2.34 -26.95 -6.06
C TYR A 421 -1.62 -26.80 -7.41
N GLY A 422 -2.40 -26.94 -8.47
CA GLY A 422 -1.98 -26.85 -9.86
C GLY A 422 -1.44 -25.47 -10.23
N THR A 423 -0.46 -25.49 -11.11
CA THR A 423 0.21 -24.34 -11.72
C THR A 423 -0.81 -23.39 -12.38
N PRO A 424 -0.91 -22.12 -11.96
CA PRO A 424 -1.66 -21.12 -12.72
C PRO A 424 -0.97 -20.85 -14.06
N THR A 425 -1.75 -20.84 -15.14
CA THR A 425 -1.29 -20.47 -16.47
C THR A 425 -0.77 -19.02 -16.50
N PRO A 426 0.39 -18.74 -17.12
CA PRO A 426 0.93 -17.38 -17.16
C PRO A 426 0.06 -16.44 -18.01
N VAL A 427 -0.47 -15.39 -17.40
CA VAL A 427 -0.99 -14.22 -18.13
C VAL A 427 0.21 -13.35 -18.53
N PRO A 428 0.29 -12.82 -19.78
CA PRO A 428 1.44 -12.05 -20.21
C PRO A 428 1.58 -10.78 -19.37
N SER A 429 2.74 -10.63 -18.72
CA SER A 429 3.15 -9.35 -18.15
C SER A 429 3.14 -8.29 -19.24
N ALA A 430 2.49 -7.15 -18.97
CA ALA A 430 2.62 -5.98 -19.81
C ALA A 430 4.11 -5.62 -19.92
N LYS A 431 4.62 -5.55 -21.16
CA LYS A 431 6.01 -5.13 -21.43
C LYS A 431 6.25 -3.76 -20.80
N PRO A 432 7.33 -3.58 -20.02
CA PRO A 432 7.86 -2.26 -19.76
C PRO A 432 8.30 -1.67 -21.09
N VAL A 433 7.70 -0.55 -21.50
CA VAL A 433 8.25 0.25 -22.59
C VAL A 433 9.35 1.10 -21.97
N ALA A 434 10.59 0.85 -22.38
CA ALA A 434 11.74 1.66 -22.00
C ALA A 434 11.50 3.14 -22.37
N PRO A 435 11.98 4.12 -21.59
CA PRO A 435 11.95 5.51 -22.00
C PRO A 435 12.80 5.68 -23.27
N GLU A 436 12.21 6.18 -24.35
CA GLU A 436 12.97 6.55 -25.54
C GLU A 436 14.01 7.61 -25.16
N SER A 437 15.29 7.29 -25.39
CA SER A 437 16.39 8.22 -25.23
C SER A 437 16.32 9.30 -26.31
N TYR A 438 15.85 10.50 -25.96
CA TYR A 438 15.95 11.67 -26.83
C TYR A 438 17.42 12.14 -26.89
N LYS A 439 18.15 11.73 -27.93
CA LYS A 439 19.45 12.30 -28.26
C LYS A 439 19.28 13.73 -28.79
N LYS A 440 19.82 14.68 -28.04
CA LYS A 440 20.00 16.09 -28.40
C LYS A 440 21.09 16.18 -29.48
N ALA A 441 20.75 16.46 -30.73
CA ALA A 441 21.73 16.80 -31.77
C ALA A 441 21.93 18.32 -31.79
N GLN A 442 23.13 18.77 -31.40
CA GLN A 442 23.60 20.13 -31.59
C GLN A 442 23.90 20.40 -33.08
N ALA A 443 23.63 21.64 -33.47
CA ALA A 443 23.66 22.15 -34.82
C ALA A 443 25.08 22.45 -35.35
N SER A 444 25.25 22.25 -36.65
CA SER A 444 26.11 23.04 -37.52
C SER A 444 25.43 23.14 -38.90
N GLY A 445 25.01 24.35 -39.29
CA GLY A 445 24.45 24.62 -40.63
C GLY A 445 25.52 24.64 -41.74
N PRO A 446 25.25 25.18 -42.95
CA PRO A 446 24.03 25.87 -43.39
C PRO A 446 23.46 25.41 -44.76
N SER A 447 22.21 25.77 -45.07
CA SER A 447 21.79 26.50 -46.29
C SER A 447 20.35 26.21 -46.77
N SER A 448 19.69 27.30 -47.15
CA SER A 448 18.62 27.46 -48.15
C SER A 448 17.17 26.96 -47.91
N SER A 449 16.30 27.97 -47.82
CA SER A 449 15.01 28.15 -48.53
C SER A 449 13.78 27.28 -48.23
N SER A 450 12.79 27.98 -47.66
CA SER A 450 11.40 28.12 -48.15
C SER A 450 10.27 27.25 -47.57
N LYS A 451 9.24 27.99 -47.11
CA LYS A 451 7.78 27.78 -47.16
C LYS A 451 7.10 26.68 -46.30
N SER A 452 6.33 27.20 -45.33
CA SER A 452 4.93 26.89 -44.98
C SER A 452 4.44 25.43 -44.96
N GLY A 453 3.97 24.99 -43.79
CA GLY A 453 3.03 23.89 -43.63
C GLY A 453 2.75 23.55 -42.16
N GLN A 454 1.50 23.73 -41.71
CA GLN A 454 1.00 23.15 -40.46
C GLN A 454 1.15 21.62 -40.47
N PRO A 455 1.37 20.95 -39.33
CA PRO A 455 1.15 19.51 -39.22
C PRO A 455 -0.25 19.18 -38.71
N SER A 456 -0.83 18.23 -39.42
CA SER A 456 -2.07 17.51 -39.21
C SER A 456 -2.08 16.59 -37.99
N SER A 457 -3.25 16.55 -37.35
CA SER A 457 -3.89 15.50 -36.54
C SER A 457 -3.15 14.17 -36.29
N LEU A 458 -2.97 13.84 -35.01
CA LEU A 458 -2.68 12.50 -34.47
C LEU A 458 -3.91 11.57 -34.58
N PRO A 459 -3.73 10.25 -34.84
CA PRO A 459 -4.84 9.31 -35.02
C PRO A 459 -5.49 8.91 -33.69
N LYS A 460 -6.82 9.06 -33.61
CA LYS A 460 -7.68 8.48 -32.57
C LYS A 460 -7.73 6.96 -32.74
N THR A 461 -7.27 6.19 -31.76
CA THR A 461 -7.60 4.76 -31.63
C THR A 461 -8.69 4.62 -30.58
N GLY A 462 -9.86 4.11 -31.01
CA GLY A 462 -11.02 3.92 -30.17
C GLY A 462 -10.97 2.60 -29.40
N CYS A 463 -11.45 2.62 -28.15
CA CYS A 463 -11.60 1.45 -27.30
C CYS A 463 -12.77 0.58 -27.77
N GLY A 464 -12.44 -0.49 -28.51
CA GLY A 464 -13.38 -1.53 -28.92
C GLY A 464 -13.13 -2.81 -28.14
N SER A 465 -14.13 -3.24 -27.37
CA SER A 465 -14.17 -4.56 -26.75
C SER A 465 -14.20 -5.65 -27.83
N LYS A 466 -13.20 -6.53 -27.84
CA LYS A 466 -13.29 -7.82 -28.55
C LYS A 466 -13.05 -8.96 -27.57
N SER A 467 -14.16 -9.42 -27.00
CA SER A 467 -14.30 -10.78 -26.50
C SER A 467 -13.93 -11.75 -27.64
N ARG A 468 -12.87 -12.53 -27.45
CA ARG A 468 -12.55 -13.68 -28.30
C ARG A 468 -12.80 -14.95 -27.50
N ARG A 469 -13.89 -15.65 -27.85
CA ARG A 469 -14.12 -17.06 -27.51
C ARG A 469 -12.91 -17.89 -27.98
N LEU A 470 -12.26 -18.59 -27.05
CA LEU A 470 -11.33 -19.67 -27.37
C LEU A 470 -12.12 -20.94 -27.64
N ARG A 471 -11.91 -21.54 -28.81
CA ARG A 471 -12.34 -22.91 -29.14
C ARG A 471 -11.26 -23.87 -28.65
N SER A 472 -11.74 -24.96 -28.05
CA SER A 472 -11.03 -26.19 -27.70
C SER A 472 -10.24 -26.78 -28.87
N VAL A 473 -8.97 -27.09 -28.64
CA VAL A 473 -8.33 -28.39 -28.93
C VAL A 473 -7.29 -28.64 -27.86
#